data_AF-A0A9P3M0P5-F1
#
_entry.id   AF-A0A9P3M0P5-F1
#
_cell.length_a   1.000
_cell.length_b   1.000
_cell.length_c   1.000
_cell.angle_alpha   90.00
_cell.angle_beta   90.00
_cell.angle_gamma   90.00
#
_symmetry.space_group_name_H-M   'P 1'
#
loop_
_entity.id
_entity.type
_entity.pdbx_description
1 polymer ?
#
loop_
_entity_poly.entity_id
_entity_poly.type
_entity_poly.pdbx_seq_one_letter_code
_entity_poly.pdbx_strand_id
1 'polypeptide(L)'
;MSNTTEEQVYAECLKAESKGLTYSDYMNIHPDAKVEQIVMALNSLLTKGMVELFHVRNELIYKAVKKEDVGKAGNLNGEEQVVYSTIRASGNEGIWTKHLKSKTNLHETVIKRCLKVLEQKALVKGVKSVKFPTRKLYMLMELTPSEEVTGGPWFTDQELDVEFVEHLTRSCYNYILMKSFPKNPSVVYTKEYSSYPNATAVRKHIMDRKISQVELTVTDITMLLDVLVYDGKVERFVAQVDDDWGEDDMETNSDWVYKAVRDGKTESAWQECPCGVCPVVEFCTETGPINPAGCTYYNKWLDF
;
A
#
# COMPACT_ATOMS: atom_id res chain seq x y z
N MET A 1 -40.86 15.45 32.35
CA MET A 1 -39.51 15.76 32.85
C MET A 1 -38.82 14.46 33.23
N SER A 2 -38.38 13.68 32.24
CA SER A 2 -37.89 12.31 32.46
C SER A 2 -36.81 11.98 31.42
N ASN A 3 -35.81 12.85 31.28
CA ASN A 3 -34.68 12.70 30.34
C ASN A 3 -33.43 13.31 30.99
N THR A 4 -32.80 12.60 31.93
CA THR A 4 -31.50 13.09 32.44
C THR A 4 -30.51 11.99 32.77
N THR A 5 -30.92 10.80 33.21
CA THR A 5 -29.95 9.73 33.52
C THR A 5 -29.37 9.06 32.26
N GLU A 6 -30.17 8.77 31.24
CA GLU A 6 -29.68 8.11 30.01
C GLU A 6 -28.67 8.99 29.22
N GLU A 7 -28.96 10.29 29.09
CA GLU A 7 -28.06 11.23 28.39
C GLU A 7 -26.81 11.54 29.20
N GLN A 8 -26.89 11.56 30.54
CA GLN A 8 -25.73 11.71 31.42
C GLN A 8 -24.80 10.50 31.35
N VAL A 9 -25.35 9.27 31.43
CA VAL A 9 -24.57 8.03 31.26
C VAL A 9 -23.88 7.99 29.90
N TYR A 10 -24.59 8.38 28.83
CA TYR A 10 -24.04 8.40 27.48
C TYR A 10 -22.95 9.47 27.30
N ALA A 11 -23.15 10.67 27.85
CA ALA A 11 -22.17 11.75 27.82
C ALA A 11 -20.89 11.42 28.61
N GLU A 12 -21.00 10.63 29.68
CA GLU A 12 -19.84 10.20 30.47
C GLU A 12 -19.11 9.01 29.85
N CYS A 13 -19.84 8.09 29.22
CA CYS A 13 -19.23 7.04 28.40
C CYS A 13 -18.48 7.64 27.19
N LEU A 14 -18.94 8.79 26.66
CA LEU A 14 -18.23 9.56 25.63
C LEU A 14 -16.98 10.27 26.17
N LYS A 15 -16.93 10.66 27.45
CA LYS A 15 -15.75 11.28 28.06
C LYS A 15 -14.65 10.27 28.40
N ALA A 16 -15.01 9.00 28.58
CA ALA A 16 -14.09 7.92 28.97
C ALA A 16 -13.48 7.16 27.78
N GLU A 17 -13.40 7.77 26.59
CA GLU A 17 -13.02 7.21 25.27
C GLU A 17 -11.88 6.16 25.25
N SER A 18 -10.97 6.15 26.24
CA SER A 18 -9.82 5.24 26.30
C SER A 18 -9.85 4.11 27.35
N LYS A 19 -10.69 4.19 28.40
CA LYS A 19 -10.70 3.17 29.48
C LYS A 19 -12.00 2.37 29.60
N GLY A 20 -13.11 2.87 29.03
CA GLY A 20 -14.43 2.30 29.25
C GLY A 20 -14.85 2.42 30.73
N LEU A 21 -16.15 2.46 31.01
CA LEU A 21 -16.63 2.54 32.38
C LEU A 21 -16.85 1.14 32.95
N THR A 22 -16.26 0.85 34.10
CA THR A 22 -16.70 -0.27 34.95
C THR A 22 -17.89 0.15 35.79
N TYR A 23 -18.69 -0.84 36.21
CA TYR A 23 -19.81 -0.63 37.14
C TYR A 23 -19.36 0.06 38.45
N SER A 24 -18.16 -0.26 38.92
CA SER A 24 -17.51 0.35 40.09
C SER A 24 -17.15 1.83 39.89
N ASP A 25 -16.67 2.21 38.71
CA ASP A 25 -16.31 3.62 38.43
C ASP A 25 -17.57 4.50 38.34
N TYR A 26 -18.67 3.97 37.79
CA TYR A 26 -19.94 4.70 37.74
C TYR A 26 -20.57 4.91 39.13
N MET A 27 -20.49 3.90 40.00
CA MET A 27 -20.99 3.97 41.38
C MET A 27 -20.22 5.00 42.24
N ASN A 28 -18.93 5.21 41.95
CA ASN A 28 -18.11 6.19 42.65
C ASN A 28 -18.41 7.64 42.23
N ILE A 29 -18.92 7.87 41.02
CA ILE A 29 -19.21 9.21 40.48
C ILE A 29 -20.61 9.68 40.91
N HIS A 30 -21.57 8.76 41.06
CA HIS A 30 -22.93 9.07 41.52
C HIS A 30 -23.40 8.14 42.65
N PRO A 31 -23.18 8.51 43.93
CA PRO A 31 -23.63 7.74 45.10
C PRO A 31 -25.15 7.72 45.29
N ASP A 32 -25.87 8.70 44.70
CA ASP A 32 -27.31 8.94 44.92
C ASP A 32 -28.24 8.32 43.88
N ALA A 33 -27.71 7.66 42.85
CA ALA A 33 -28.51 7.06 41.79
C ALA A 33 -28.91 5.61 42.15
N LYS A 34 -30.20 5.29 42.09
CA LYS A 34 -30.70 3.92 42.32
C LYS A 34 -30.12 2.97 41.27
N VAL A 35 -29.45 1.91 41.73
CA VAL A 35 -28.83 0.86 40.92
C VAL A 35 -29.75 0.34 39.81
N GLU A 36 -31.04 0.16 40.11
CA GLU A 36 -32.04 -0.31 39.14
C GLU A 36 -32.22 0.64 37.95
N GLN A 37 -32.20 1.96 38.17
CA GLN A 37 -32.36 2.95 37.11
C GLN A 37 -31.12 3.01 36.21
N ILE A 38 -29.94 2.76 36.77
CA ILE A 38 -28.67 2.71 36.03
C ILE A 38 -28.64 1.46 35.14
N VAL A 39 -29.00 0.30 35.69
CA VAL A 39 -29.07 -0.96 34.93
C VAL A 39 -30.13 -0.87 33.84
N MET A 40 -31.29 -0.25 34.11
CA MET A 40 -32.31 0.00 33.10
C MET A 40 -31.84 0.97 32.01
N ALA A 41 -31.13 2.06 32.38
CA ALA A 41 -30.56 3.00 31.43
C ALA A 41 -29.46 2.35 30.58
N LEU A 42 -28.57 1.55 31.18
CA LEU A 42 -27.54 0.80 30.47
C LEU A 42 -28.14 -0.25 29.54
N ASN A 43 -29.15 -1.01 29.98
CA ASN A 43 -29.86 -1.96 29.12
C ASN A 43 -30.64 -1.25 27.99
N SER A 44 -31.22 -0.07 28.25
CA SER A 44 -31.84 0.80 27.24
C SER A 44 -30.80 1.29 26.23
N LEU A 45 -29.63 1.73 26.68
CA LEU A 45 -28.52 2.19 25.84
C LEU A 45 -27.86 1.05 25.04
N LEU A 46 -27.77 -0.15 25.62
CA LEU A 46 -27.37 -1.38 24.92
C LEU A 46 -28.39 -1.75 23.83
N THR A 47 -29.68 -1.68 24.15
CA THR A 47 -30.77 -1.94 23.20
C THR A 47 -30.79 -0.90 22.08
N LYS A 48 -30.46 0.36 22.40
CA LYS A 48 -30.30 1.46 21.42
C LYS A 48 -28.97 1.40 20.66
N GLY A 49 -28.07 0.45 20.96
CA GLY A 49 -26.78 0.28 20.27
C GLY A 49 -25.78 1.41 20.51
N MET A 50 -25.96 2.20 21.58
CA MET A 50 -25.12 3.36 21.91
C MET A 50 -23.90 3.00 22.74
N VAL A 51 -23.88 1.80 23.33
CA VAL A 51 -22.84 1.32 24.24
C VAL A 51 -22.52 -0.14 23.90
N GLU A 52 -21.24 -0.47 23.77
CA GLU A 52 -20.73 -1.83 23.65
C GLU A 52 -20.29 -2.35 25.02
N LEU A 53 -20.62 -3.62 25.32
CA LEU A 53 -20.25 -4.29 26.55
C LEU A 53 -19.06 -5.22 26.28
N PHE A 54 -17.95 -4.97 26.97
CA PHE A 54 -16.74 -5.78 26.95
C PHE A 54 -16.60 -6.50 28.30
N HIS A 55 -16.21 -7.77 28.27
CA HIS A 55 -15.87 -8.52 29.48
C HIS A 55 -14.36 -8.66 29.58
N VAL A 56 -13.74 -7.98 30.56
CA VAL A 56 -12.30 -8.07 30.80
C VAL A 56 -12.07 -8.53 32.22
N ARG A 57 -11.40 -9.69 32.37
CA ARG A 57 -10.89 -10.21 33.66
C ARG A 57 -11.89 -10.10 34.83
N ASN A 58 -13.15 -10.49 34.60
CA ASN A 58 -14.23 -10.53 35.59
C ASN A 58 -15.00 -9.20 35.83
N GLU A 59 -14.73 -8.15 35.05
CA GLU A 59 -15.47 -6.88 35.11
C GLU A 59 -16.12 -6.54 33.76
N LEU A 60 -17.33 -5.97 33.83
CA LEU A 60 -18.09 -5.49 32.68
C LEU A 60 -17.67 -4.05 32.39
N ILE A 61 -17.05 -3.84 31.23
CA ILE A 61 -16.61 -2.54 30.74
C ILE A 61 -17.57 -2.07 29.65
N TYR A 62 -18.17 -0.90 29.86
CA TYR A 62 -19.09 -0.26 28.92
C TYR A 62 -18.34 0.80 28.12
N LYS A 63 -18.34 0.68 26.78
CA LYS A 63 -17.68 1.63 25.87
C LYS A 63 -18.72 2.33 25.02
N ALA A 64 -18.68 3.67 24.97
CA ALA A 64 -19.56 4.43 24.07
C ALA A 64 -19.19 4.15 22.60
N VAL A 65 -20.22 3.89 21.81
CA VAL A 65 -20.15 3.82 20.36
C VAL A 65 -20.46 5.21 19.80
N LYS A 66 -19.67 5.71 18.84
CA LYS A 66 -19.87 7.05 18.26
C LYS A 66 -21.26 7.17 17.62
N LYS A 67 -21.89 8.36 17.72
CA LYS A 67 -23.27 8.65 17.24
C LYS A 67 -23.54 8.26 15.78
N GLU A 68 -22.51 8.23 14.93
CA GLU A 68 -22.59 7.85 13.51
C GLU A 68 -22.76 6.34 13.30
N ASP A 69 -22.21 5.55 14.22
CA ASP A 69 -22.36 4.09 14.24
C ASP A 69 -23.73 3.68 14.79
N VAL A 70 -24.40 4.48 15.64
CA VAL A 70 -25.72 4.17 16.22
C VAL A 70 -26.82 4.07 15.15
N GLY A 71 -26.78 4.93 14.12
CA GLY A 71 -27.72 4.85 12.99
C GLY A 71 -27.46 3.65 12.06
N LYS A 72 -26.20 3.19 11.99
CA LYS A 72 -25.80 2.00 11.19
C LYS A 72 -25.98 0.70 11.99
N ALA A 73 -25.82 0.74 13.31
CA ALA A 73 -25.87 -0.35 14.28
C ALA A 73 -27.30 -0.75 14.71
N GLY A 74 -28.25 0.19 14.64
CA GLY A 74 -29.60 0.03 15.20
C GLY A 74 -30.47 -1.08 14.59
N ASN A 75 -30.02 -1.73 13.51
CA ASN A 75 -30.72 -2.85 12.86
C ASN A 75 -29.83 -4.10 12.68
N LEU A 76 -28.74 -4.24 13.44
CA LEU A 76 -27.89 -5.43 13.40
C LEU A 76 -28.22 -6.39 14.54
N ASN A 77 -28.33 -7.66 14.18
CA ASN A 77 -28.42 -8.74 15.18
C ASN A 77 -27.15 -8.80 16.04
N GLY A 78 -27.26 -9.33 17.26
CA GLY A 78 -26.10 -9.44 18.17
C GLY A 78 -24.90 -10.17 17.56
N GLU A 79 -25.14 -11.18 16.71
CA GLU A 79 -24.09 -11.87 15.95
C GLU A 79 -23.42 -10.97 14.90
N GLU A 80 -24.20 -10.11 14.23
CA GLU A 80 -23.69 -9.19 13.21
C GLU A 80 -22.88 -8.05 13.84
N GLN A 81 -23.27 -7.59 15.03
CA GLN A 81 -22.51 -6.62 15.83
C GLN A 81 -21.14 -7.15 16.24
N VAL A 82 -21.06 -8.42 16.67
CA VAL A 82 -19.77 -9.07 17.01
C VAL A 82 -18.88 -9.20 15.78
N VAL A 83 -19.43 -9.55 14.62
CA VAL A 83 -18.66 -9.62 13.37
C VAL A 83 -18.18 -8.24 12.94
N TYR A 84 -19.04 -7.22 13.02
CA TYR A 84 -18.71 -5.85 12.64
C TYR A 84 -17.61 -5.24 13.53
N SER A 85 -17.73 -5.38 14.85
CA SER A 85 -16.70 -4.91 15.81
C SER A 85 -15.35 -5.59 15.58
N THR A 86 -15.33 -6.88 15.23
CA THR A 86 -14.10 -7.61 14.91
C THR A 86 -13.45 -7.12 13.60
N ILE A 87 -14.26 -6.81 12.57
CA ILE A 87 -13.77 -6.23 11.31
C ILE A 87 -13.24 -4.82 11.56
N ARG A 88 -13.94 -4.01 12.35
CA ARG A 88 -13.52 -2.66 12.75
C ARG A 88 -12.17 -2.68 13.48
N ALA A 89 -11.98 -3.63 14.39
CA ALA A 89 -10.72 -3.79 15.11
C ALA A 89 -9.54 -4.17 14.21
N SER A 90 -9.79 -4.67 12.99
CA SER A 90 -8.75 -5.09 12.04
C SER A 90 -8.31 -3.95 11.10
N GLY A 91 -9.00 -2.80 11.10
CA GLY A 91 -8.56 -1.58 10.41
C GLY A 91 -8.26 -1.78 8.92
N ASN A 92 -7.07 -1.32 8.50
CA ASN A 92 -6.67 -1.17 7.09
C ASN A 92 -6.14 -2.45 6.44
N GLU A 93 -5.73 -3.46 7.22
CA GLU A 93 -5.23 -4.74 6.71
C GLU A 93 -6.38 -5.71 6.35
N GLY A 94 -7.58 -5.42 6.86
CA GLY A 94 -8.75 -6.28 6.73
C GLY A 94 -8.61 -7.60 7.49
N ILE A 95 -9.70 -8.36 7.56
CA ILE A 95 -9.74 -9.65 8.26
C ILE A 95 -10.09 -10.79 7.32
N TRP A 96 -9.33 -11.89 7.44
CA TRP A 96 -9.62 -13.12 6.72
C TRP A 96 -10.74 -13.92 7.40
N THR A 97 -11.59 -14.57 6.61
CA THR A 97 -12.74 -15.37 7.11
C THR A 97 -12.35 -16.44 8.14
N LYS A 98 -11.18 -17.08 8.02
CA LYS A 98 -10.70 -18.05 9.03
C LYS A 98 -10.30 -17.38 10.34
N HIS A 99 -9.64 -16.23 10.29
CA HIS A 99 -9.32 -15.45 11.49
C HIS A 99 -10.58 -14.90 12.16
N LEU A 100 -11.58 -14.50 11.35
CA LEU A 100 -12.88 -14.08 11.86
C LEU A 100 -13.61 -15.21 12.59
N LYS A 101 -13.53 -16.46 12.08
CA LYS A 101 -14.06 -17.65 12.78
C LYS A 101 -13.36 -17.90 14.11
N SER A 102 -12.03 -17.81 14.14
CA SER A 102 -11.24 -18.02 15.35
C SER A 102 -11.48 -16.96 16.43
N LYS A 103 -11.83 -15.73 16.04
CA LYS A 103 -12.08 -14.63 16.99
C LYS A 103 -13.52 -14.59 17.49
N THR A 104 -14.49 -14.90 16.62
CA THR A 104 -15.92 -14.80 16.99
C THR A 104 -16.50 -16.09 17.57
N ASN A 105 -15.80 -17.23 17.44
CA ASN A 105 -16.31 -18.57 17.81
C ASN A 105 -17.67 -18.92 17.17
N LEU A 106 -18.05 -18.25 16.09
CA LEU A 106 -19.29 -18.48 15.35
C LEU A 106 -19.12 -19.56 14.27
N HIS A 107 -20.20 -20.25 13.94
CA HIS A 107 -20.20 -21.22 12.85
C HIS A 107 -20.02 -20.54 11.48
N GLU A 108 -19.33 -21.20 10.55
CA GLU A 108 -18.98 -20.62 9.24
C GLU A 108 -20.20 -20.17 8.43
N THR A 109 -21.31 -20.92 8.52
CA THR A 109 -22.58 -20.57 7.86
C THR A 109 -23.16 -19.26 8.38
N VAL A 110 -23.04 -19.00 9.69
CA VAL A 110 -23.54 -17.77 10.33
C VAL A 110 -22.68 -16.60 9.88
N ILE A 111 -21.36 -16.74 9.92
CA ILE A 111 -20.41 -15.71 9.44
C ILE A 111 -20.68 -15.34 7.98
N LYS A 112 -20.86 -16.34 7.10
CA LYS A 112 -21.19 -16.08 5.67
C LYS A 112 -22.51 -15.34 5.51
N ARG A 113 -23.52 -15.63 6.34
CA ARG A 113 -24.81 -14.92 6.34
C ARG A 113 -24.64 -13.48 6.80
N CYS A 114 -23.98 -13.25 7.94
CA CYS A 114 -23.73 -11.91 8.48
C CYS A 114 -22.91 -11.06 7.51
N LEU A 115 -21.87 -11.62 6.89
CA LEU A 115 -21.05 -10.92 5.90
C LEU A 115 -21.88 -10.48 4.68
N LYS A 116 -22.82 -11.32 4.20
CA LYS A 116 -23.73 -10.94 3.10
C LYS A 116 -24.66 -9.79 3.50
N VAL A 117 -25.20 -9.81 4.72
CA VAL A 117 -26.06 -8.72 5.22
C VAL A 117 -25.26 -7.43 5.37
N LEU A 118 -24.03 -7.51 5.91
CA LEU A 118 -23.11 -6.37 6.06
C LEU A 118 -22.66 -5.80 4.71
N GLU A 119 -22.46 -6.65 3.71
CA GLU A 119 -22.13 -6.27 2.33
C GLU A 119 -23.33 -5.62 1.63
N GLN A 120 -24.56 -6.15 1.84
CA GLN A 120 -25.79 -5.56 1.32
C GLN A 120 -26.11 -4.18 1.95
N LYS A 121 -25.84 -4.02 3.24
CA LYS A 121 -25.94 -2.72 3.95
C LYS A 121 -24.77 -1.79 3.63
N ALA A 122 -23.81 -2.23 2.81
CA ALA A 122 -22.68 -1.45 2.37
C ALA A 122 -21.77 -0.95 3.53
N LEU A 123 -21.71 -1.72 4.63
CA LEU A 123 -20.84 -1.41 5.77
C LEU A 123 -19.46 -2.04 5.61
N VAL A 124 -19.40 -3.18 4.94
CA VAL A 124 -18.20 -3.98 4.75
C VAL A 124 -18.02 -4.25 3.25
N LYS A 125 -16.78 -4.17 2.77
CA LYS A 125 -16.38 -4.57 1.43
C LYS A 125 -15.43 -5.78 1.48
N GLY A 126 -15.57 -6.68 0.51
CA GLY A 126 -14.65 -7.78 0.32
C GLY A 126 -13.50 -7.37 -0.60
N VAL A 127 -12.27 -7.44 -0.10
CA VAL A 127 -11.05 -7.19 -0.89
C VAL A 127 -10.28 -8.50 -1.02
N LYS A 128 -9.71 -8.77 -2.19
CA LYS A 128 -8.80 -9.90 -2.38
C LYS A 128 -7.38 -9.42 -2.10
N SER A 129 -6.58 -10.25 -1.43
CA SER A 129 -5.17 -9.93 -1.19
C SER A 129 -4.34 -10.21 -2.44
N VAL A 130 -3.43 -9.30 -2.80
CA VAL A 130 -2.43 -9.55 -3.85
C VAL A 130 -1.41 -10.61 -3.42
N LYS A 131 -0.93 -10.58 -2.16
CA LYS A 131 0.00 -11.58 -1.60
C LYS A 131 -0.61 -12.99 -1.55
N PHE A 132 -1.91 -13.08 -1.30
CA PHE A 132 -2.62 -14.37 -1.18
C PHE A 132 -3.95 -14.36 -1.96
N PRO A 133 -3.93 -14.65 -3.28
CA PRO A 133 -5.11 -14.53 -4.16
C PRO A 133 -6.31 -15.37 -3.72
N THR A 134 -6.07 -16.48 -3.01
CA THR A 134 -7.11 -17.38 -2.51
C THR A 134 -7.80 -16.90 -1.24
N ARG A 135 -7.28 -15.85 -0.57
CA ARG A 135 -7.81 -15.34 0.69
C ARG A 135 -8.70 -14.12 0.43
N LYS A 136 -10.00 -14.26 0.71
CA LYS A 136 -10.95 -13.14 0.74
C LYS A 136 -10.85 -12.42 2.08
N LEU A 137 -10.41 -11.17 2.06
CA LEU A 137 -10.34 -10.26 3.20
C LEU A 137 -11.60 -9.40 3.23
N TYR A 138 -12.04 -9.03 4.43
CA TYR A 138 -13.16 -8.13 4.63
C TYR A 138 -12.70 -6.91 5.43
N MET A 139 -13.11 -5.73 5.01
CA MET A 139 -12.77 -4.48 5.67
C MET A 139 -13.94 -3.50 5.61
N LEU A 140 -13.90 -2.43 6.42
CA LEU A 140 -14.94 -1.40 6.38
C LEU A 140 -14.95 -0.69 5.03
N MET A 141 -16.14 -0.27 4.58
CA MET A 141 -16.30 0.43 3.30
C MET A 141 -15.44 1.70 3.24
N GLU A 142 -15.48 2.48 4.32
CA GLU A 142 -14.85 3.80 4.46
C GLU A 142 -13.32 3.76 4.56
N LEU A 143 -12.73 2.60 4.86
CA LEU A 143 -11.28 2.45 4.95
C LEU A 143 -10.67 2.10 3.59
N THR A 144 -9.59 2.78 3.21
CA THR A 144 -8.77 2.39 2.08
C THR A 144 -7.86 1.22 2.48
N PRO A 145 -7.77 0.16 1.65
CA PRO A 145 -6.87 -0.96 1.93
C PRO A 145 -5.42 -0.47 1.97
N SER A 146 -4.62 -1.05 2.87
CA SER A 146 -3.19 -0.73 2.92
C SER A 146 -2.46 -1.23 1.67
N GLU A 147 -1.33 -0.58 1.35
CA GLU A 147 -0.45 -0.97 0.24
C GLU A 147 0.01 -2.43 0.31
N GLU A 148 0.10 -2.98 1.52
CA GLU A 148 0.41 -4.40 1.72
C GLU A 148 -0.66 -5.35 1.18
N VAL A 149 -1.91 -4.92 1.17
CA VAL A 149 -3.06 -5.70 0.71
C VAL A 149 -3.32 -5.45 -0.78
N THR A 150 -3.16 -4.20 -1.24
CA THR A 150 -3.36 -3.81 -2.65
C THR A 150 -2.15 -4.03 -3.54
N GLY A 151 -0.96 -4.22 -2.98
CA GLY A 151 0.29 -4.28 -3.74
C GLY A 151 0.79 -2.91 -4.21
N GLY A 152 0.18 -1.82 -3.75
CA GLY A 152 0.52 -0.46 -4.17
C GLY A 152 -0.06 -0.09 -5.55
N PRO A 153 0.43 0.98 -6.19
CA PRO A 153 -0.15 1.55 -7.41
C PRO A 153 0.12 0.72 -8.69
N TRP A 154 0.91 -0.35 -8.59
CA TRP A 154 1.37 -1.16 -9.72
C TRP A 154 0.41 -2.28 -10.13
N PHE A 155 -0.66 -2.49 -9.35
CA PHE A 155 -1.61 -3.58 -9.56
C PHE A 155 -2.98 -3.07 -9.99
N THR A 156 -3.47 -3.60 -11.10
CA THR A 156 -4.85 -3.42 -11.57
C THR A 156 -5.51 -4.80 -11.53
N ASP A 157 -6.68 -4.90 -10.87
CA ASP A 157 -7.45 -6.16 -10.79
C ASP A 157 -6.70 -7.41 -10.28
N GLN A 158 -5.67 -7.23 -9.43
CA GLN A 158 -4.77 -8.27 -8.89
C GLN A 158 -3.64 -8.73 -9.83
N GLU A 159 -3.48 -8.10 -10.98
CA GLU A 159 -2.35 -8.35 -11.88
C GLU A 159 -1.43 -7.13 -11.92
N LEU A 160 -0.12 -7.39 -12.03
CA LEU A 160 0.86 -6.33 -12.18
C LEU A 160 0.72 -5.73 -13.58
N ASP A 161 0.47 -4.43 -13.64
CA ASP A 161 0.31 -3.71 -14.89
C ASP A 161 1.68 -3.39 -15.48
N VAL A 162 2.24 -4.37 -16.20
CA VAL A 162 3.59 -4.27 -16.80
C VAL A 162 3.63 -3.13 -17.82
N GLU A 163 2.57 -2.98 -18.62
CA GLU A 163 2.49 -1.91 -19.63
C GLU A 163 2.53 -0.53 -18.99
N PHE A 164 1.79 -0.34 -17.88
CA PHE A 164 1.83 0.91 -17.12
C PHE A 164 3.22 1.18 -16.53
N VAL A 165 3.85 0.18 -15.91
CA VAL A 165 5.21 0.30 -15.35
C VAL A 165 6.21 0.66 -16.44
N GLU A 166 6.18 -0.02 -17.59
CA GLU A 166 7.07 0.26 -18.72
C GLU A 166 6.83 1.66 -19.30
N HIS A 167 5.58 2.07 -19.45
CA HIS A 167 5.22 3.39 -19.96
C HIS A 167 5.71 4.51 -19.03
N LEU A 168 5.53 4.33 -17.72
CA LEU A 168 5.98 5.28 -16.72
C LEU A 168 7.51 5.33 -16.63
N THR A 169 8.16 4.18 -16.68
CA THR A 169 9.63 4.04 -16.71
C THR A 169 10.21 4.74 -17.94
N ARG A 170 9.62 4.53 -19.12
CA ARG A 170 10.03 5.21 -20.37
C ARG A 170 9.84 6.72 -20.29
N SER A 171 8.76 7.17 -19.68
CA SER A 171 8.50 8.60 -19.48
C SER A 171 9.50 9.23 -18.51
N CYS A 172 9.84 8.55 -17.41
CA CYS A 172 10.90 8.95 -16.49
C CYS A 172 12.25 9.06 -17.23
N TYR A 173 12.60 8.02 -17.99
CA TYR A 173 13.83 7.99 -18.77
C TYR A 173 13.90 9.14 -19.79
N ASN A 174 12.84 9.37 -20.56
CA ASN A 174 12.78 10.47 -21.54
C ASN A 174 12.95 11.85 -20.90
N TYR A 175 12.37 12.05 -19.71
CA TYR A 175 12.53 13.30 -18.97
C TYR A 175 13.98 13.51 -18.53
N ILE A 176 14.62 12.47 -17.99
CA ILE A 176 16.03 12.50 -17.59
C ILE A 176 16.93 12.73 -18.82
N LEU A 177 16.66 12.05 -19.93
CA LEU A 177 17.39 12.19 -21.19
C LEU A 177 17.34 13.64 -21.71
N MET A 178 16.15 14.25 -21.73
CA MET A 178 15.95 15.63 -22.17
C MET A 178 16.72 16.66 -21.33
N LYS A 179 16.96 16.34 -20.06
CA LYS A 179 17.72 17.19 -19.12
C LYS A 179 19.22 16.90 -19.13
N SER A 180 19.61 15.67 -19.44
CA SER A 180 21.00 15.20 -19.38
C SER A 180 21.81 15.58 -20.62
N PHE A 181 21.16 15.80 -21.77
CA PHE A 181 21.82 16.16 -23.02
C PHE A 181 21.32 17.50 -23.58
N PRO A 182 22.23 18.37 -24.03
CA PRO A 182 21.83 19.60 -24.68
C PRO A 182 21.19 19.26 -26.03
N LYS A 183 20.16 20.01 -26.41
CA LYS A 183 19.45 19.83 -27.68
C LYS A 183 20.35 19.97 -28.91
N ASN A 184 21.49 20.66 -28.76
CA ASN A 184 22.48 20.84 -29.81
C ASN A 184 23.65 19.86 -29.58
N PRO A 185 23.96 18.97 -30.55
CA PRO A 185 25.07 18.02 -30.46
C PRO A 185 26.46 18.66 -30.25
N SER A 186 26.60 19.93 -30.63
CA SER A 186 27.86 20.68 -30.57
C SER A 186 28.16 21.33 -29.21
N VAL A 187 27.22 21.26 -28.26
CA VAL A 187 27.41 21.81 -26.91
C VAL A 187 27.65 20.65 -25.95
N VAL A 188 28.66 20.78 -25.10
CA VAL A 188 28.94 19.81 -24.03
C VAL A 188 28.68 20.53 -22.71
N TYR A 189 27.93 19.90 -21.80
CA TYR A 189 27.77 20.43 -20.46
C TYR A 189 29.12 20.44 -19.73
N THR A 190 29.46 21.55 -19.06
CA THR A 190 30.68 21.63 -18.26
C THR A 190 30.58 20.70 -17.05
N LYS A 191 31.71 20.43 -16.42
CA LYS A 191 31.78 19.57 -15.22
C LYS A 191 30.91 20.12 -14.07
N GLU A 192 30.66 21.43 -14.03
CA GLU A 192 29.84 22.09 -13.00
C GLU A 192 28.32 22.07 -13.29
N TYR A 193 27.84 21.40 -14.35
CA TYR A 193 26.40 21.35 -14.63
C TYR A 193 25.65 20.52 -13.58
N SER A 194 25.04 21.20 -12.61
CA SER A 194 24.31 20.58 -11.49
C SER A 194 22.79 20.51 -11.69
N SER A 195 22.24 20.88 -12.86
CA SER A 195 20.78 20.89 -13.09
C SER A 195 20.22 19.51 -13.49
N TYR A 196 20.75 18.45 -12.91
CA TYR A 196 20.20 17.10 -13.08
C TYR A 196 18.91 16.96 -12.25
N PRO A 197 17.89 16.23 -12.76
CA PRO A 197 16.63 16.05 -12.05
C PRO A 197 16.81 15.16 -10.81
N ASN A 198 16.20 15.57 -9.68
CA ASN A 198 15.98 14.72 -8.51
C ASN A 198 14.66 13.95 -8.63
N ALA A 199 14.45 12.94 -7.77
CA ALA A 199 13.23 12.13 -7.78
C ALA A 199 11.95 12.99 -7.63
N THR A 200 12.01 14.06 -6.84
CA THR A 200 10.91 15.01 -6.65
C THR A 200 10.57 15.78 -7.93
N ALA A 201 11.57 16.20 -8.71
CA ALA A 201 11.39 16.87 -9.99
C ALA A 201 10.78 15.93 -11.04
N VAL A 202 11.22 14.66 -11.07
CA VAL A 202 10.62 13.63 -11.94
C VAL A 202 9.14 13.42 -11.57
N ARG A 203 8.81 13.30 -10.27
CA ARG A 203 7.42 13.21 -9.80
C ARG A 203 6.58 14.41 -10.22
N LYS A 204 7.10 15.63 -10.05
CA LYS A 204 6.41 16.87 -10.47
C LYS A 204 6.14 16.87 -11.98
N HIS A 205 7.08 16.38 -12.79
CA HIS A 205 6.90 16.27 -14.24
C HIS A 205 5.78 15.29 -14.61
N ILE A 206 5.73 14.14 -13.94
CA ILE A 206 4.71 13.11 -14.16
C ILE A 206 3.31 13.64 -13.80
N MET A 207 3.22 14.36 -12.67
CA MET A 207 1.96 14.97 -12.21
C MET A 207 1.47 16.09 -13.14
N ASP A 208 2.38 16.98 -13.59
CA ASP A 208 2.05 18.10 -14.48
C ASP A 208 1.58 17.61 -15.87
N ARG A 209 2.23 16.56 -16.38
CA ARG A 209 1.86 15.91 -17.65
C ARG A 209 0.62 15.00 -17.54
N LYS A 210 0.10 14.75 -16.33
CA LYS A 210 -1.00 13.79 -16.05
C LYS A 210 -0.82 12.44 -16.74
N ILE A 211 0.38 11.89 -16.68
CA ILE A 211 0.71 10.60 -17.33
C ILE A 211 0.02 9.44 -16.60
N SER A 212 -0.11 9.53 -15.27
CA SER A 212 -0.81 8.54 -14.45
C SER A 212 -2.17 9.05 -13.97
N GLN A 213 -3.17 8.16 -13.94
CA GLN A 213 -4.43 8.39 -13.23
C GLN A 213 -4.29 8.11 -11.72
N VAL A 214 -3.28 7.33 -11.34
CA VAL A 214 -3.00 6.93 -9.95
C VAL A 214 -2.06 7.94 -9.28
N GLU A 215 -2.34 8.22 -8.01
CA GLU A 215 -1.48 9.06 -7.16
C GLU A 215 -0.18 8.31 -6.83
N LEU A 216 0.95 8.87 -7.26
CA LEU A 216 2.28 8.28 -7.07
C LEU A 216 3.03 8.98 -5.93
N THR A 217 3.63 8.19 -5.04
CA THR A 217 4.50 8.68 -3.98
C THR A 217 5.93 8.91 -4.49
N VAL A 218 6.79 9.56 -3.70
CA VAL A 218 8.21 9.75 -4.07
C VAL A 218 8.96 8.41 -4.02
N THR A 219 8.57 7.52 -3.11
CA THR A 219 9.12 6.16 -3.00
C THR A 219 8.85 5.36 -4.26
N ASP A 220 7.64 5.44 -4.82
CA ASP A 220 7.26 4.77 -6.06
C ASP A 220 8.15 5.19 -7.24
N ILE A 221 8.39 6.50 -7.37
CA ILE A 221 9.28 7.04 -8.41
C ILE A 221 10.72 6.61 -8.17
N THR A 222 11.18 6.57 -6.93
CA THR A 222 12.53 6.12 -6.60
C THR A 222 12.74 4.67 -7.00
N MET A 223 11.77 3.79 -6.75
CA MET A 223 11.82 2.39 -7.21
C MET A 223 11.93 2.28 -8.74
N LEU A 224 11.18 3.08 -9.50
CA LEU A 224 11.29 3.11 -10.96
C LEU A 224 12.65 3.63 -11.44
N LEU A 225 13.20 4.64 -10.75
CA LEU A 225 14.51 5.18 -11.06
C LEU A 225 15.62 4.15 -10.76
N ASP A 226 15.49 3.39 -9.68
CA ASP A 226 16.41 2.29 -9.37
C ASP A 226 16.39 1.21 -10.47
N VAL A 227 15.22 0.85 -11.02
CA VAL A 227 15.13 -0.04 -12.19
C VAL A 227 15.93 0.52 -13.38
N LEU A 228 15.82 1.82 -13.66
CA LEU A 228 16.61 2.47 -14.71
C LEU A 228 18.11 2.49 -14.44
N VAL A 229 18.51 2.53 -13.16
CA VAL A 229 19.91 2.42 -12.74
C VAL A 229 20.43 0.99 -12.93
N TYR A 230 19.65 -0.02 -12.55
CA TYR A 230 20.01 -1.43 -12.78
C TYR A 230 20.06 -1.80 -14.26
N ASP A 231 19.20 -1.19 -15.09
CA ASP A 231 19.26 -1.29 -16.55
C ASP A 231 20.52 -0.66 -17.16
N GLY A 232 21.29 0.10 -16.38
CA GLY A 232 22.48 0.83 -16.85
C GLY A 232 22.17 2.03 -17.76
N LYS A 233 20.90 2.43 -17.88
CA LYS A 233 20.45 3.57 -18.70
C LYS A 233 20.65 4.90 -17.98
N VAL A 234 20.62 4.89 -16.65
CA VAL A 234 20.71 6.07 -15.79
C VAL A 234 21.76 5.85 -14.71
N GLU A 235 22.56 6.86 -14.42
CA GLU A 235 23.46 6.91 -13.28
C GLU A 235 22.87 7.85 -12.22
N ARG A 236 23.03 7.47 -10.94
CA ARG A 236 22.68 8.32 -9.81
C ARG A 236 23.92 8.87 -9.14
N PHE A 237 23.89 10.14 -8.78
CA PHE A 237 24.97 10.83 -8.07
C PHE A 237 24.39 11.55 -6.85
N VAL A 238 25.22 11.76 -5.82
CA VAL A 238 24.88 12.71 -4.76
C VAL A 238 25.24 14.10 -5.29
N ALA A 239 24.31 15.05 -5.19
CA ALA A 239 24.61 16.44 -5.52
C ALA A 239 25.78 16.90 -4.64
N GLN A 240 26.89 17.30 -5.25
CA GLN A 240 28.06 17.79 -4.52
C GLN A 240 27.67 19.16 -3.95
N VAL A 241 27.26 19.20 -2.69
CA VAL A 241 27.13 20.44 -1.92
C VAL A 241 28.56 20.78 -1.52
N ASP A 242 29.07 21.93 -1.92
CA ASP A 242 30.35 22.42 -1.40
C ASP A 242 30.23 22.48 0.12
N ASP A 243 31.12 21.75 0.80
CA ASP A 243 31.15 21.53 2.25
C ASP A 243 31.43 22.86 2.97
N ASP A 244 30.39 23.65 3.22
CA ASP A 244 30.41 24.79 4.12
C ASP A 244 30.24 24.27 5.55
N TRP A 245 31.27 24.50 6.37
CA TRP A 245 31.42 23.97 7.73
C TRP A 245 30.42 24.61 8.72
N GLY A 246 29.15 24.18 8.65
CA GLY A 246 28.13 24.47 9.65
C GLY A 246 27.71 23.22 10.41
N GLU A 247 28.28 23.02 11.60
CA GLU A 247 27.73 22.11 12.62
C GLU A 247 26.37 22.64 13.09
N ASP A 248 25.29 22.16 12.46
CA ASP A 248 23.95 21.93 13.04
C ASP A 248 22.93 21.92 11.89
N ASP A 249 22.79 20.80 11.19
CA ASP A 249 21.43 20.33 10.89
C ASP A 249 21.39 18.82 10.65
N MET A 250 20.55 18.19 11.45
CA MET A 250 20.28 16.78 11.53
C MET A 250 19.45 16.36 10.30
N GLU A 251 19.96 15.38 9.55
CA GLU A 251 19.16 14.52 8.66
C GLU A 251 18.56 15.19 7.40
N THR A 252 19.35 15.93 6.63
CA THR A 252 18.97 16.26 5.24
C THR A 252 19.32 15.10 4.31
N ASN A 253 18.28 14.39 3.85
CA ASN A 253 18.30 13.48 2.70
C ASN A 253 19.31 13.95 1.66
N SER A 254 20.38 13.18 1.43
CA SER A 254 21.25 13.39 0.29
C SER A 254 20.39 13.21 -0.97
N ASP A 255 19.95 14.32 -1.56
CA ASP A 255 19.08 14.31 -2.73
C ASP A 255 19.85 13.68 -3.91
N TRP A 256 19.55 12.40 -4.18
CA TRP A 256 20.08 11.71 -5.35
C TRP A 256 19.61 12.42 -6.61
N VAL A 257 20.56 12.75 -7.47
CA VAL A 257 20.32 13.31 -8.80
C VAL A 257 20.58 12.25 -9.86
N TYR A 258 19.78 12.27 -10.91
CA TYR A 258 19.77 11.23 -11.94
C TYR A 258 20.21 11.79 -13.29
N LYS A 259 21.14 11.10 -13.94
CA LYS A 259 21.66 11.48 -15.26
C LYS A 259 21.56 10.29 -16.21
N ALA A 260 21.07 10.52 -17.42
CA ALA A 260 21.06 9.49 -18.45
C ALA A 260 22.48 9.23 -18.95
N VAL A 261 22.82 7.95 -19.08
CA VAL A 261 24.07 7.50 -19.69
C VAL A 261 23.87 7.53 -21.21
N ARG A 262 24.87 8.01 -21.96
CA ARG A 262 24.84 7.81 -23.42
C ARG A 262 24.94 6.32 -23.65
N ASP A 263 24.04 5.75 -24.45
CA ASP A 263 24.15 4.36 -24.90
C ASP A 263 25.45 4.22 -25.70
N GLY A 264 26.53 3.95 -24.98
CA GLY A 264 27.87 3.71 -25.49
C GLY A 264 28.03 2.24 -25.84
N LYS A 265 26.94 1.58 -26.25
CA LYS A 265 26.99 0.25 -26.86
C LYS A 265 27.75 0.38 -28.16
N THR A 266 29.07 0.37 -28.02
CA THR A 266 29.89 -0.36 -28.97
C THR A 266 29.45 -1.79 -28.79
N GLU A 267 28.42 -2.20 -29.56
CA GLU A 267 28.20 -3.62 -29.79
C GLU A 267 29.56 -4.13 -30.24
N SER A 268 30.17 -4.96 -29.39
CA SER A 268 31.47 -5.49 -29.74
C SER A 268 31.30 -6.23 -31.05
N ALA A 269 32.23 -6.10 -32.00
CA ALA A 269 32.16 -6.85 -33.26
C ALA A 269 32.05 -8.38 -33.03
N TRP A 270 32.39 -8.84 -31.82
CA TRP A 270 32.16 -10.20 -31.36
C TRP A 270 30.67 -10.58 -31.22
N GLN A 271 29.83 -9.67 -30.75
CA GLN A 271 28.37 -9.86 -30.62
C GLN A 271 27.63 -9.81 -31.97
N GLU A 272 28.22 -9.15 -32.97
CA GLU A 272 27.70 -9.12 -34.34
C GLU A 272 27.96 -10.43 -35.10
N CYS A 273 28.94 -11.23 -34.63
CA CYS A 273 29.28 -12.52 -35.20
C CYS A 273 28.46 -13.65 -34.53
N PRO A 274 27.90 -14.60 -35.31
CA PRO A 274 27.14 -15.73 -34.75
C PRO A 274 27.97 -16.59 -33.78
N CYS A 275 29.31 -16.54 -33.84
CA CYS A 275 30.18 -17.24 -32.90
C CYS A 275 30.17 -16.63 -31.49
N GLY A 276 29.98 -15.31 -31.34
CA GLY A 276 30.03 -14.65 -30.03
C GLY A 276 28.78 -14.85 -29.17
N VAL A 277 27.69 -15.29 -29.79
CA VAL A 277 26.41 -15.67 -29.15
C VAL A 277 26.11 -17.16 -29.30
N CYS A 278 27.04 -17.96 -29.82
CA CYS A 278 26.81 -19.37 -30.10
C CYS A 278 26.71 -20.17 -28.78
N PRO A 279 25.58 -20.88 -28.54
CA PRO A 279 25.40 -21.66 -27.31
C PRO A 279 26.29 -22.91 -27.23
N VAL A 280 26.87 -23.33 -28.37
CA VAL A 280 27.70 -24.53 -28.49
C VAL A 280 29.14 -24.20 -28.93
N VAL A 281 29.59 -22.97 -28.70
CA VAL A 281 30.92 -22.50 -29.12
C VAL A 281 32.05 -23.37 -28.54
N GLU A 282 31.89 -23.84 -27.30
CA GLU A 282 32.87 -24.70 -26.60
C GLU A 282 33.05 -26.06 -27.27
N PHE A 283 32.04 -26.53 -28.01
CA PHE A 283 32.06 -27.82 -28.70
C PHE A 283 32.44 -27.70 -30.18
N CYS A 284 32.60 -26.48 -30.68
CA CYS A 284 32.94 -26.20 -32.07
C CYS A 284 34.44 -26.42 -32.30
N THR A 285 34.80 -27.48 -33.01
CA THR A 285 36.19 -27.84 -33.32
C THR A 285 36.33 -28.30 -34.76
N GLU A 286 37.50 -28.15 -35.38
CA GLU A 286 37.69 -28.48 -36.81
C GLU A 286 37.42 -29.95 -37.15
N THR A 287 37.72 -30.86 -36.23
CA THR A 287 37.53 -32.31 -36.39
C THR A 287 36.30 -32.85 -35.65
N GLY A 288 35.50 -31.97 -35.04
CA GLY A 288 34.36 -32.34 -34.22
C GLY A 288 33.05 -32.51 -35.01
N PRO A 289 32.02 -33.13 -34.39
CA PRO A 289 30.69 -33.23 -34.98
C PRO A 289 30.03 -31.85 -35.16
N ILE A 290 30.45 -30.85 -34.36
CA ILE A 290 30.12 -29.45 -34.51
C ILE A 290 31.41 -28.75 -34.99
N ASN A 291 31.36 -28.18 -36.19
CA ASN A 291 32.50 -27.51 -36.80
C ASN A 291 32.05 -26.24 -37.55
N PRO A 292 32.98 -25.30 -37.81
CA PRO A 292 32.64 -24.06 -38.51
C PRO A 292 32.15 -24.30 -39.95
N ALA A 293 32.67 -25.30 -40.65
CA ALA A 293 32.37 -25.56 -42.07
C ALA A 293 30.91 -26.01 -42.32
N GLY A 294 30.32 -26.75 -41.38
CA GLY A 294 28.92 -27.18 -41.40
C GLY A 294 28.00 -26.37 -40.48
N CYS A 295 28.44 -25.21 -40.00
CA CYS A 295 27.72 -24.46 -38.98
C CYS A 295 26.41 -23.85 -39.53
N THR A 296 25.29 -24.30 -38.99
CA THR A 296 23.96 -23.79 -39.38
C THR A 296 23.73 -22.34 -38.97
N TYR A 297 24.32 -21.89 -37.86
CA TYR A 297 24.24 -20.50 -37.40
C TYR A 297 25.01 -19.56 -38.32
N TYR A 298 26.18 -20.00 -38.80
CA TYR A 298 27.00 -19.21 -39.72
C TYR A 298 26.36 -19.11 -41.10
N ASN A 299 25.83 -20.23 -41.63
CA ASN A 299 25.12 -20.23 -42.91
C ASN A 299 23.88 -19.33 -42.87
N LYS A 300 23.02 -19.44 -41.85
CA LYS A 300 21.86 -18.55 -41.70
C LYS A 300 22.22 -17.07 -41.56
N TRP A 301 23.37 -16.77 -40.95
CA TRP A 301 23.87 -15.41 -40.82
C TRP A 301 24.52 -14.88 -42.11
N LEU A 302 24.99 -15.75 -43.01
CA LEU A 302 25.48 -15.35 -44.33
C LEU A 302 24.37 -15.28 -45.38
N ASP A 303 23.26 -16.02 -45.18
CA ASP A 303 22.10 -16.10 -46.07
C ASP A 303 21.19 -14.83 -46.04
N PHE A 304 21.75 -13.64 -45.80
CA PHE A 304 21.02 -12.36 -45.90
C PHE A 304 20.65 -11.99 -47.34
#